data_AF-A0A9X5XKA0-F1
#
_entry.id   AF-A0A9X5XKA0-F1
#
_cell.length_a   1.000
_cell.length_b   1.000
_cell.length_c   1.000
_cell.angle_alpha   90.00
_cell.angle_beta   90.00
_cell.angle_gamma   90.00
#
_symmetry.space_group_name_H-M   'P 1'
#
loop_
_entity.id
_entity.type
_entity.pdbx_description
1 polymer ?
#
loop_
_entity_poly.entity_id
_entity_poly.type
_entity_poly.pdbx_seq_one_letter_code
_entity_poly.pdbx_strand_id
1 'polypeptide(L)'
;MTQPFELPHFYMPYPARLNPHLDEARAHTVEWARGMGMLEGSGIWEQSDLDAHDYGLLCAYTHPDCDGPALSLITDWYVWVFFFDDHFLETFKRTQDRDGGKAYLDRLPLFMPLDLSTPVPEPENPVEAGLADLWARTVP
;
A
#
# COMPACT_ATOMS: atom_id res chain seq x y z
N MET A 1 -2.88 -6.71 26.42
CA MET A 1 -3.70 -7.09 25.26
C MET A 1 -4.67 -8.17 25.69
N THR A 2 -5.97 -7.94 25.52
CA THR A 2 -6.98 -9.00 25.74
C THR A 2 -7.09 -9.79 24.45
N GLN A 3 -6.57 -11.03 24.43
CA GLN A 3 -6.84 -11.95 23.33
C GLN A 3 -8.25 -12.55 23.54
N PRO A 4 -9.22 -12.29 22.65
CA PRO A 4 -10.58 -12.77 22.85
C PRO A 4 -10.72 -14.29 22.68
N PHE A 5 -9.76 -14.95 22.04
CA PHE A 5 -9.70 -16.39 21.82
C PHE A 5 -8.24 -16.86 21.62
N GLU A 6 -8.02 -18.17 21.67
CA GLU A 6 -6.76 -18.82 21.28
C GLU A 6 -6.79 -19.18 19.79
N LEU A 7 -5.70 -18.92 19.06
CA LEU A 7 -5.62 -19.26 17.64
C LEU A 7 -5.82 -20.77 17.45
N PRO A 8 -6.69 -21.21 16.52
CA PRO A 8 -6.87 -22.62 16.24
C PRO A 8 -5.67 -23.19 15.49
N HIS A 9 -5.63 -24.51 15.36
CA HIS A 9 -4.69 -25.16 14.46
C HIS A 9 -5.09 -24.92 12.99
N PHE A 10 -4.26 -24.19 12.24
CA PHE A 10 -4.45 -23.98 10.81
C PHE A 10 -3.88 -25.14 9.99
N TYR A 11 -4.67 -25.69 9.08
CA TYR A 11 -4.18 -26.66 8.11
C TYR A 11 -3.42 -25.95 7.00
N MET A 12 -2.13 -26.25 6.86
CA MET A 12 -1.22 -25.64 5.88
C MET A 12 -0.77 -26.72 4.87
N PRO A 13 -1.48 -26.89 3.74
CA PRO A 13 -1.18 -27.96 2.78
C PRO A 13 0.19 -27.82 2.12
N TYR A 14 0.73 -26.60 2.06
CA TYR A 14 2.00 -26.28 1.43
C TYR A 14 2.81 -25.32 2.31
N PRO A 15 4.13 -25.53 2.44
CA PRO A 15 5.00 -24.56 3.10
C PRO A 15 5.19 -23.32 2.22
N ALA A 16 5.25 -22.14 2.85
CA ALA A 16 5.58 -20.91 2.15
C ALA A 16 7.04 -20.89 1.69
N ARG A 17 7.29 -20.23 0.57
CA ARG A 17 8.64 -19.90 0.07
C ARG A 17 8.86 -18.41 0.25
N LEU A 18 10.10 -17.99 0.41
CA LEU A 18 10.46 -16.59 0.60
C LEU A 18 11.27 -16.10 -0.61
N ASN A 19 10.84 -15.00 -1.21
CA ASN A 19 11.59 -14.35 -2.29
C ASN A 19 12.98 -13.89 -1.78
N PRO A 20 14.09 -14.19 -2.48
CA PRO A 20 15.43 -13.76 -2.07
C PRO A 20 15.67 -12.24 -2.15
N HIS A 21 14.78 -11.48 -2.79
CA HIS A 21 14.87 -10.03 -2.95
C HIS A 21 14.19 -9.22 -1.83
N LEU A 22 13.88 -9.85 -0.69
CA LEU A 22 13.16 -9.21 0.43
C LEU A 22 13.78 -7.88 0.88
N ASP A 23 15.09 -7.85 1.12
CA ASP A 23 15.73 -6.64 1.67
C ASP A 23 15.79 -5.50 0.65
N GLU A 24 15.84 -5.83 -0.65
CA GLU A 24 15.71 -4.86 -1.75
C GLU A 24 14.32 -4.21 -1.73
N ALA A 25 13.27 -5.02 -1.65
CA ALA A 25 11.89 -4.53 -1.62
C ALA A 25 11.59 -3.69 -0.36
N ARG A 26 12.12 -4.07 0.81
CA ARG A 26 11.99 -3.27 2.04
C ARG A 26 12.65 -1.90 1.90
N ALA A 27 13.89 -1.85 1.42
CA ALA A 27 14.60 -0.59 1.24
C ALA A 27 13.89 0.32 0.23
N HIS A 28 13.50 -0.24 -0.93
CA HIS A 28 12.76 0.47 -1.96
C HIS A 28 11.48 1.09 -1.42
N THR A 29 10.65 0.28 -0.74
CA THR A 29 9.30 0.73 -0.38
C THR A 29 9.29 1.78 0.72
N VAL A 30 10.28 1.78 1.63
CA VAL A 30 10.42 2.85 2.64
C VAL A 30 10.75 4.18 1.97
N GLU A 31 11.65 4.18 0.99
CA GLU A 31 11.97 5.39 0.21
C GLU A 31 10.76 5.87 -0.59
N TRP A 32 10.07 4.94 -1.25
CA TRP A 32 8.87 5.23 -2.04
C TRP A 32 7.73 5.80 -1.17
N ALA A 33 7.40 5.16 -0.05
CA ALA A 33 6.34 5.61 0.86
C ALA A 33 6.59 7.02 1.40
N ARG A 34 7.85 7.33 1.74
CA ARG A 34 8.24 8.70 2.12
C ARG A 34 8.05 9.67 0.97
N GLY A 35 8.48 9.30 -0.24
CA GLY A 35 8.32 10.10 -1.45
C GLY A 35 6.86 10.42 -1.77
N MET A 36 5.94 9.50 -1.48
CA MET A 36 4.49 9.69 -1.66
C MET A 36 3.82 10.45 -0.51
N GLY A 37 4.55 10.78 0.57
CA GLY A 37 3.99 11.48 1.73
C GLY A 37 3.14 10.60 2.65
N MET A 38 3.40 9.28 2.68
CA MET A 38 2.65 8.32 3.52
C MET A 38 3.22 8.18 4.94
N LEU A 39 4.41 8.73 5.22
CA LEU A 39 5.07 8.63 6.52
C LEU A 39 4.94 9.93 7.33
N GLU A 40 6.06 10.45 7.83
CA GLU A 40 6.12 11.62 8.71
C GLU A 40 5.27 12.78 8.14
N GLY A 41 4.28 13.24 8.92
CA GLY A 41 3.40 14.34 8.53
C GLY A 41 2.11 13.93 7.80
N SER A 42 1.93 12.65 7.47
CA SER A 42 0.66 12.11 6.93
C SER A 42 -0.48 12.16 7.94
N GLY A 43 -0.15 12.10 9.24
CA GLY A 43 -1.12 11.91 10.32
C GLY A 43 -1.64 10.47 10.44
N ILE A 44 -1.10 9.54 9.64
CA ILE A 44 -1.53 8.14 9.58
C ILE A 44 -0.41 7.22 10.07
N TRP A 45 0.76 7.26 9.43
CA TRP A 45 1.91 6.42 9.77
C TRP A 45 3.17 7.27 9.98
N GLU A 46 4.04 6.79 10.86
CA GLU A 46 5.46 7.11 10.91
C GLU A 46 6.25 5.95 10.28
N GLN A 47 7.55 6.12 9.97
CA GLN A 47 8.36 5.01 9.45
C GLN A 47 8.30 3.76 10.35
N SER A 48 8.23 3.94 11.68
CA SER A 48 8.14 2.82 12.62
C SER A 48 6.89 1.96 12.44
N ASP A 49 5.79 2.54 11.99
CA ASP A 49 4.56 1.79 11.71
C ASP A 49 4.74 0.94 10.46
N LEU A 50 5.31 1.53 9.39
CA LEU A 50 5.62 0.80 8.15
C LEU A 50 6.58 -0.37 8.41
N ASP A 51 7.64 -0.13 9.18
CA ASP A 51 8.64 -1.15 9.55
C ASP A 51 8.01 -2.28 10.40
N ALA A 52 7.04 -1.95 11.26
CA ALA A 52 6.34 -2.93 12.10
C ALA A 52 5.31 -3.77 11.32
N HIS A 53 4.66 -3.19 10.30
CA HIS A 53 3.75 -3.91 9.43
C HIS A 53 4.47 -4.87 8.46
N ASP A 54 5.68 -4.51 8.03
CA ASP A 54 6.58 -5.30 7.17
C ASP A 54 5.90 -5.84 5.89
N TYR A 55 5.37 -4.93 5.08
CA TYR A 55 4.73 -5.28 3.81
C TYR A 55 5.71 -5.91 2.81
N GLY A 56 7.01 -5.61 2.90
CA GLY A 56 8.05 -6.30 2.12
C GLY A 56 8.08 -7.80 2.41
N LEU A 57 7.97 -8.21 3.68
CA LEU A 57 7.91 -9.63 4.06
C LEU A 57 6.61 -10.29 3.57
N LEU A 58 5.47 -9.61 3.67
CA LEU A 58 4.20 -10.08 3.10
C LEU A 58 4.33 -10.35 1.60
N CYS A 59 4.86 -9.40 0.85
CA CYS A 59 5.01 -9.51 -0.60
C CYS A 59 6.04 -10.59 -0.98
N ALA A 60 7.15 -10.71 -0.25
CA ALA A 60 8.16 -11.73 -0.49
C ALA A 60 7.63 -13.16 -0.26
N TYR A 61 6.69 -13.35 0.67
CA TYR A 61 6.02 -14.64 0.87
C TYR A 61 4.95 -14.94 -0.20
N THR A 62 4.24 -13.92 -0.67
CA THR A 62 3.13 -14.08 -1.63
C THR A 62 3.61 -14.14 -3.09
N HIS A 63 4.81 -13.61 -3.38
CA HIS A 63 5.41 -13.57 -4.71
C HIS A 63 6.85 -14.11 -4.70
N PRO A 64 7.06 -15.41 -4.36
CA PRO A 64 8.39 -15.96 -4.10
C PRO A 64 9.29 -16.10 -5.34
N ASP A 65 8.74 -15.94 -6.55
CA ASP A 65 9.39 -16.27 -7.82
C ASP A 65 9.63 -15.05 -8.75
N CYS A 66 9.16 -13.86 -8.39
CA CYS A 66 9.42 -12.65 -9.18
C CYS A 66 10.82 -12.08 -8.92
N ASP A 67 11.31 -11.25 -9.84
CA ASP A 67 12.58 -10.54 -9.67
C ASP A 67 12.43 -9.34 -8.71
N GLY A 68 13.58 -8.77 -8.32
CA GLY A 68 13.64 -7.63 -7.40
C GLY A 68 12.80 -6.42 -7.82
N PRO A 69 12.87 -5.95 -9.08
CA PRO A 69 12.04 -4.85 -9.55
C PRO A 69 10.54 -5.13 -9.46
N ALA A 70 10.09 -6.32 -9.86
CA ALA A 70 8.68 -6.68 -9.74
C ALA A 70 8.25 -6.79 -8.28
N LEU A 71 9.07 -7.40 -7.42
CA LEU A 71 8.77 -7.50 -5.99
C LEU A 71 8.65 -6.12 -5.33
N SER A 72 9.52 -5.19 -5.70
CA SER A 72 9.50 -3.82 -5.19
C SER A 72 8.22 -3.08 -5.60
N LEU A 73 7.84 -3.16 -6.90
CA LEU A 73 6.59 -2.58 -7.38
C LEU A 73 5.36 -3.20 -6.71
N ILE A 74 5.34 -4.52 -6.54
CA ILE A 74 4.27 -5.22 -5.82
C ILE A 74 4.21 -4.75 -4.36
N THR A 75 5.37 -4.58 -3.72
CA THR A 75 5.43 -4.10 -2.33
C THR A 75 4.84 -2.69 -2.22
N ASP A 76 5.18 -1.78 -3.13
CA ASP A 76 4.61 -0.44 -3.16
C ASP A 76 3.07 -0.46 -3.33
N TRP A 77 2.54 -1.35 -4.19
CA TRP A 77 1.07 -1.56 -4.31
C TRP A 77 0.43 -1.99 -2.99
N TYR A 78 1.09 -2.88 -2.23
CA TYR A 78 0.60 -3.31 -0.93
C TYR A 78 0.73 -2.21 0.12
N VAL A 79 1.84 -1.46 0.16
CA VAL A 79 1.97 -0.28 1.02
C VAL A 79 0.85 0.71 0.74
N TRP A 80 0.56 1.00 -0.54
CA TRP A 80 -0.52 1.89 -0.94
C TRP A 80 -1.90 1.40 -0.48
N VAL A 81 -2.25 0.13 -0.67
CA VAL A 81 -3.60 -0.36 -0.33
C VAL A 81 -3.83 -0.36 1.19
N PHE A 82 -2.80 -0.68 1.97
CA PHE A 82 -2.88 -0.63 3.43
C PHE A 82 -2.88 0.80 3.95
N PHE A 83 -2.06 1.69 3.37
CA PHE A 83 -2.10 3.11 3.73
C PHE A 83 -3.48 3.70 3.42
N PHE A 84 -4.07 3.36 2.27
CA PHE A 84 -5.43 3.76 1.92
C PHE A 84 -6.46 3.30 2.96
N ASP A 85 -6.41 2.06 3.47
CA ASP A 85 -7.38 1.59 4.47
C ASP A 85 -7.26 2.36 5.79
N ASP A 86 -6.04 2.57 6.29
CA ASP A 86 -5.79 3.31 7.53
C ASP A 86 -6.11 4.81 7.36
N HIS A 87 -5.69 5.41 6.25
CA HIS A 87 -6.03 6.79 5.91
C HIS A 87 -7.56 6.99 5.84
N PHE A 88 -8.28 6.06 5.21
CA PHE A 88 -9.74 6.12 5.12
C PHE A 88 -10.40 5.89 6.50
N LEU A 89 -9.84 5.01 7.33
CA LEU A 89 -10.30 4.78 8.69
C LEU A 89 -10.20 6.05 9.55
N GLU A 90 -9.01 6.64 9.61
CA GLU A 90 -8.73 7.82 10.44
C GLU A 90 -9.48 9.06 9.94
N THR A 91 -9.50 9.28 8.62
CA THR A 91 -10.08 10.50 8.04
C THR A 91 -11.61 10.47 8.02
N PHE A 92 -12.21 9.33 7.66
CA PHE A 92 -13.66 9.27 7.36
C PHE A 92 -14.45 8.31 8.25
N LYS A 93 -13.94 7.12 8.57
CA LYS A 93 -14.73 6.14 9.36
C LYS A 93 -14.87 6.58 10.82
N ARG A 94 -13.82 7.09 11.46
CA ARG A 94 -13.88 7.54 12.87
C ARG A 94 -14.80 8.73 13.08
N THR A 95 -14.79 9.67 12.14
CA THR A 95 -15.66 10.86 12.12
C THR A 95 -17.05 10.59 11.56
N GLN A 96 -17.23 9.44 10.88
CA GLN A 96 -18.42 9.07 10.10
C GLN A 96 -18.72 10.06 8.96
N ASP A 97 -17.71 10.72 8.43
CA ASP A 97 -17.84 11.63 7.29
C ASP A 97 -18.02 10.86 5.97
N ARG A 98 -19.28 10.52 5.69
CA ARG A 98 -19.66 9.77 4.49
C ARG A 98 -19.52 10.59 3.21
N ASP A 99 -19.83 11.88 3.27
CA ASP A 99 -19.81 12.74 2.09
C ASP A 99 -18.36 13.05 1.68
N GLY A 100 -17.49 13.32 2.65
CA GLY A 100 -16.05 13.44 2.43
C GLY A 100 -15.44 12.15 1.88
N GLY A 101 -15.77 11.00 2.49
CA GLY A 101 -15.30 9.69 2.00
C GLY A 101 -15.77 9.37 0.58
N LYS A 102 -17.01 9.77 0.21
CA LYS A 102 -17.49 9.63 -1.17
C LYS A 102 -16.72 10.52 -2.13
N ALA A 103 -16.55 11.80 -1.82
CA ALA A 103 -15.81 12.74 -2.67
C ALA A 103 -14.36 12.30 -2.89
N TYR A 104 -13.74 11.78 -1.82
CA TYR A 104 -12.40 11.20 -1.86
C TYR A 104 -12.30 10.00 -2.83
N LEU A 105 -13.24 9.03 -2.73
CA LEU A 105 -13.25 7.85 -3.61
C LEU A 105 -13.61 8.19 -5.06
N ASP A 106 -14.49 9.17 -5.28
CA ASP A 106 -14.88 9.62 -6.62
C ASP A 106 -13.69 10.19 -7.42
N ARG A 107 -12.62 10.64 -6.74
CA ARG A 107 -11.40 11.14 -7.38
C ARG A 107 -10.43 10.05 -7.83
N LEU A 108 -10.34 8.92 -7.13
CA LEU A 108 -9.34 7.88 -7.40
C LEU A 108 -9.34 7.36 -8.86
N PRO A 109 -10.50 7.17 -9.54
CA PRO A 109 -10.51 6.76 -10.94
C PRO A 109 -9.80 7.71 -11.91
N LEU A 110 -9.66 9.00 -11.54
CA LEU A 110 -8.95 9.98 -12.37
C LEU A 110 -7.45 9.68 -12.49
N PHE A 111 -6.91 8.86 -11.58
CA PHE A 111 -5.51 8.45 -11.55
C PHE A 111 -5.26 7.08 -12.20
N MET A 112 -6.28 6.50 -12.82
CA MET A 112 -6.19 5.22 -13.54
C MET A 112 -6.72 5.35 -14.98
N PRO A 113 -6.19 6.27 -15.81
CA PRO A 113 -6.66 6.44 -17.17
C PRO A 113 -6.39 5.18 -18.01
N LEU A 114 -7.38 4.77 -18.81
CA LEU A 114 -7.23 3.68 -19.78
C LEU A 114 -6.50 4.14 -21.05
N ASP A 115 -6.67 5.41 -21.42
CA ASP A 115 -5.90 6.06 -22.46
C ASP A 115 -4.80 6.88 -21.79
N LEU A 116 -3.55 6.42 -21.91
CA LEU A 116 -2.39 7.04 -21.25
C LEU A 116 -2.04 8.44 -21.79
N SER A 117 -2.66 8.89 -22.88
CA SER A 117 -2.59 10.29 -23.30
C SER A 117 -3.52 11.20 -22.49
N THR A 118 -4.43 10.64 -21.70
CA THR A 118 -5.32 11.37 -20.81
C THR A 118 -4.48 11.99 -19.68
N PRO A 119 -4.57 13.32 -19.47
CA PRO A 119 -3.87 13.97 -18.36
C PRO A 119 -4.37 13.45 -17.02
N VAL A 120 -3.43 13.01 -16.18
CA VAL A 120 -3.68 12.72 -14.77
C VAL A 120 -3.71 14.06 -14.02
N PRO A 121 -4.72 14.35 -13.19
CA PRO A 121 -4.77 15.59 -12.42
C PRO A 121 -3.66 15.64 -11.36
N GLU A 122 -3.37 16.84 -10.85
CA GLU A 122 -2.43 16.99 -9.74
C GLU A 122 -2.98 16.27 -8.48
N PRO A 123 -2.19 15.39 -7.84
CA PRO A 123 -2.60 14.71 -6.61
C PRO A 123 -2.84 15.70 -5.46
N GLU A 124 -3.93 15.51 -4.72
CA GLU A 124 -4.27 16.35 -3.56
C GLU A 124 -3.94 15.68 -2.22
N ASN A 125 -3.57 14.40 -2.22
CA ASN A 125 -3.24 13.62 -1.01
C ASN A 125 -2.31 12.44 -1.33
N PRO A 126 -1.69 11.80 -0.31
CA PRO A 126 -0.73 10.71 -0.51
C PRO A 126 -1.28 9.49 -1.26
N VAL A 127 -2.59 9.19 -1.14
CA VAL A 127 -3.21 8.06 -1.85
C VAL A 127 -3.32 8.34 -3.34
N GLU A 128 -3.72 9.55 -3.71
CA GLU A 128 -3.73 9.96 -5.12
C GLU A 128 -2.31 9.96 -5.71
N ALA A 129 -1.32 10.46 -4.95
CA ALA A 129 0.06 10.49 -5.39
C ALA A 129 0.62 9.08 -5.64
N GLY A 130 0.40 8.18 -4.67
CA GLY A 130 0.80 6.78 -4.80
C GLY A 130 0.09 6.07 -5.95
N LEU A 131 -1.22 6.30 -6.15
CA LEU A 131 -1.96 5.67 -7.24
C LEU A 131 -1.49 6.15 -8.62
N ALA A 132 -1.19 7.45 -8.76
CA ALA A 132 -0.65 8.03 -9.99
C ALA A 132 0.67 7.37 -10.41
N ASP A 133 1.60 7.24 -9.46
CA ASP A 133 2.90 6.60 -9.68
C ASP A 133 2.76 5.10 -10.00
N LEU A 134 1.99 4.38 -9.18
CA LEU A 134 1.79 2.95 -9.32
C LEU A 134 1.13 2.59 -10.65
N TRP A 135 0.10 3.34 -11.06
CA TRP A 135 -0.54 3.12 -12.35
C TRP A 135 0.45 3.29 -13.50
N ALA A 136 1.18 4.42 -13.52
CA ALA A 136 2.17 4.71 -14.56
C ALA A 136 3.31 3.67 -14.65
N ARG A 137 3.67 3.02 -13.54
CA ARG A 137 4.70 1.96 -13.50
C ARG A 137 4.17 0.56 -13.84
N THR A 138 2.85 0.37 -13.87
CA THR A 138 2.24 -0.97 -13.96
C THR A 138 1.54 -1.23 -15.29
N VAL A 139 0.83 -0.23 -15.85
CA VAL A 139 0.08 -0.43 -17.09
C VAL A 139 0.95 -0.18 -18.34
N PRO A 140 0.70 -0.86 -19.47
CA PRO A 140 1.53 -0.81 -20.68
C PRO A 140 1.49 0.51 -21.45
#